data_AF-A0A1G5CUM5-F1
#
_entry.id   AF-A0A1G5CUM5-F1
#
_cell.length_a   1.000
_cell.length_b   1.000
_cell.length_c   1.000
_cell.angle_alpha   90.00
_cell.angle_beta   90.00
_cell.angle_gamma   90.00
#
_symmetry.space_group_name_H-M   'P 1'
#
loop_
_entity.id
_entity.type
_entity.pdbx_description
1 polymer ?
#
loop_
_entity_poly.entity_id
_entity_poly.type
_entity_poly.pdbx_seq_one_letter_code
_entity_poly.pdbx_strand_id
1 'polypeptide(L)'
;MASDPRYRASVRIDLDLVCAHPDDLLTGIDGSSRMSASTMDAEDALLSLLDVAVSPGADHLVRIESASTAVVDSEWEGTSGGVPAGSSDTARVARAGARLAGIDWALNELFGGATGDATASELRQRTIIKGLVWNASVMVVDCLFDDVLHLADASGDHSAWRDTHVISQLPPQYATHYDRGFAQKFLAATIEVTSRLSASPVYPPTVAHELALKLVLDEAERNADRLSGDLPEGWREHLDTVLFQDLDVDSLFAEQDAASKRDAAAATPPLDFASWFIPYAHAPAPAPYASDDLKEPAGR
;
A
#
# COMPACT_ATOMS: atom_id res chain seq x y z
N MET A 1 -26.07 -44.69 -8.42
CA MET A 1 -25.75 -44.40 -7.01
C MET A 1 -25.93 -42.92 -6.81
N ALA A 2 -26.94 -42.53 -6.02
CA ALA A 2 -27.26 -41.13 -5.78
C ALA A 2 -26.13 -40.47 -4.97
N SER A 3 -25.56 -39.38 -5.49
CA SER A 3 -24.63 -38.54 -4.75
C SER A 3 -25.40 -37.85 -3.62
N ASP A 4 -25.01 -38.14 -2.39
CA ASP A 4 -25.52 -37.48 -1.19
C ASP A 4 -25.25 -35.96 -1.29
N PRO A 5 -26.28 -35.09 -1.29
CA PRO A 5 -26.07 -33.65 -1.36
C PRO A 5 -25.48 -33.18 -0.03
N ARG A 6 -24.16 -33.02 0.01
CA ARG A 6 -23.48 -32.36 1.14
C ARG A 6 -23.80 -30.87 1.08
N TYR A 7 -24.73 -30.44 1.92
CA TYR A 7 -24.94 -29.01 2.16
C TYR A 7 -23.73 -28.46 2.91
N ARG A 8 -22.99 -27.55 2.27
CA ARG A 8 -21.84 -26.87 2.86
C ARG A 8 -22.27 -25.45 3.22
N ALA A 9 -22.12 -25.06 4.47
CA ALA A 9 -22.37 -23.70 4.94
C ALA A 9 -21.06 -23.10 5.46
N SER A 10 -20.71 -21.91 4.99
CA SER A 10 -19.63 -21.08 5.53
C SER A 10 -20.23 -20.11 6.56
N VAL A 11 -19.59 -20.00 7.72
CA VAL A 11 -19.96 -19.02 8.76
C VAL A 11 -18.73 -18.22 9.10
N ARG A 12 -18.84 -16.89 8.97
CA ARG A 12 -17.82 -15.94 9.43
C ARG A 12 -18.22 -15.38 10.79
N ILE A 13 -17.30 -15.42 11.74
CA ILE A 13 -17.48 -14.88 13.09
C ILE A 13 -16.43 -13.80 13.28
N ASP A 14 -16.88 -12.55 13.34
CA ASP A 14 -16.03 -11.41 13.65
C ASP A 14 -16.09 -11.15 15.17
N LEU A 15 -14.94 -11.13 15.84
CA LEU A 15 -14.81 -10.92 17.28
C LEU A 15 -13.91 -9.70 17.52
N ASP A 16 -14.47 -8.66 18.13
CA ASP A 16 -13.70 -7.54 18.64
C ASP A 16 -13.20 -7.90 20.04
N LEU A 17 -11.89 -8.17 20.15
CA LEU A 17 -11.23 -8.54 21.40
C LEU A 17 -10.30 -7.42 21.85
N VAL A 18 -10.45 -7.01 23.10
CA VAL A 18 -9.56 -6.05 23.75
C VAL A 18 -8.76 -6.78 24.81
N CYS A 19 -7.44 -6.76 24.70
CA CYS A 19 -6.56 -7.33 25.72
C CYS A 19 -5.82 -6.20 26.46
N ALA A 20 -6.08 -6.10 27.77
CA ALA A 20 -5.50 -5.06 28.61
C ALA A 20 -4.03 -5.34 28.99
N HIS A 21 -3.61 -6.60 28.97
CA HIS A 21 -2.30 -7.04 29.47
C HIS A 21 -1.65 -8.06 28.50
N PRO A 22 -1.12 -7.62 27.35
CA PRO A 22 -0.47 -8.48 26.36
C PRO A 22 0.67 -9.34 26.95
N ASP A 23 1.45 -8.75 27.87
CA ASP A 23 2.60 -9.43 28.48
C ASP A 23 2.18 -10.66 29.32
N ASP A 24 0.96 -10.65 29.86
CA ASP A 24 0.42 -11.77 30.64
C ASP A 24 0.08 -12.98 29.74
N LEU A 25 -0.24 -12.75 28.46
CA LEU A 25 -0.51 -13.82 27.50
C LEU A 25 0.74 -14.68 27.26
N LEU A 26 1.91 -14.05 27.19
CA LEU A 26 3.19 -14.75 26.98
C LEU A 26 3.64 -15.53 28.22
N THR A 27 3.29 -15.04 29.41
CA THR A 27 3.70 -15.67 30.68
C THR A 27 2.80 -16.83 31.10
N GLY A 28 1.52 -16.81 30.71
CA GLY A 28 0.50 -17.81 31.05
C GLY A 28 0.59 -19.15 30.30
N ILE A 29 1.42 -19.26 29.27
CA ILE A 29 1.56 -20.49 28.46
C ILE A 29 2.40 -21.55 29.22
N ASP A 30 1.87 -22.76 29.33
CA ASP A 30 2.46 -23.89 30.07
C ASP A 30 3.86 -24.28 29.56
N GLY A 31 4.72 -24.80 30.46
CA GLY A 31 6.16 -24.96 30.24
C GLY A 31 6.55 -25.86 29.06
N SER A 32 5.66 -26.77 28.64
CA SER A 32 5.88 -27.64 27.47
C SER A 32 5.69 -26.90 26.14
N SER A 33 4.83 -25.88 26.10
CA SER A 33 4.64 -25.00 24.95
C SER A 33 5.74 -23.92 24.87
N ARG A 34 6.38 -23.58 26.01
CA ARG A 34 7.50 -22.62 26.06
C ARG A 34 8.73 -23.03 25.25
N MET A 35 9.00 -24.33 25.09
CA MET A 35 10.12 -24.82 24.27
C MET A 35 9.90 -24.58 22.77
N SER A 36 8.66 -24.35 22.33
CA SER A 36 8.31 -23.91 20.97
C SER A 36 8.12 -22.38 20.88
N ALA A 37 8.13 -21.68 22.01
CA ALA A 37 7.69 -20.28 22.14
C ALA A 37 8.84 -19.25 22.17
N SER A 38 10.09 -19.64 21.89
CA SER A 38 11.18 -18.65 21.78
C SER A 38 11.00 -17.67 20.61
N THR A 39 9.93 -17.83 19.82
CA THR A 39 9.57 -17.00 18.66
C THR A 39 8.10 -16.57 18.64
N MET A 40 7.27 -16.93 19.63
CA MET A 40 5.84 -16.56 19.63
C MET A 40 5.68 -15.14 20.16
N ASP A 41 4.98 -14.29 19.40
CA ASP A 41 4.56 -12.99 19.89
C ASP A 41 3.21 -13.04 20.63
N ALA A 42 2.77 -11.90 21.18
CA ALA A 42 1.53 -11.81 21.95
C ALA A 42 0.28 -12.08 21.09
N GLU A 43 0.36 -11.87 19.77
CA GLU A 43 -0.74 -12.12 18.84
C GLU A 43 -0.86 -13.61 18.53
N ASP A 44 0.26 -14.28 18.29
CA ASP A 44 0.32 -15.73 18.16
C ASP A 44 -0.18 -16.42 19.45
N ALA A 45 0.17 -15.86 20.61
CA ALA A 45 -0.34 -16.33 21.89
C ALA A 45 -1.85 -16.17 21.99
N LEU A 46 -2.41 -15.01 21.60
CA LEU A 46 -3.85 -14.76 21.62
C LEU A 46 -4.60 -15.66 20.64
N LEU A 47 -4.09 -15.82 19.41
CA LEU A 47 -4.66 -16.72 18.41
C LEU A 47 -4.69 -18.17 18.89
N SER A 48 -3.68 -18.61 19.66
CA SER A 48 -3.63 -19.96 20.23
C SER A 48 -4.72 -20.25 21.26
N LEU A 49 -5.34 -19.21 21.84
CA LEU A 49 -6.43 -19.31 22.80
C LEU A 49 -7.81 -19.37 22.13
N LEU A 50 -7.90 -19.08 20.84
CA LEU A 50 -9.15 -19.05 20.09
C LEU A 50 -9.36 -20.40 19.39
N ASP A 51 -10.41 -21.11 19.78
CA ASP A 51 -10.82 -22.36 19.16
C ASP A 51 -12.31 -22.33 18.79
N VAL A 52 -12.67 -23.02 17.72
CA VAL A 52 -14.06 -23.14 17.26
C VAL A 52 -14.50 -24.58 17.50
N ALA A 53 -15.54 -24.75 18.31
CA ALA A 53 -16.07 -26.06 18.67
C ALA A 53 -17.56 -26.20 18.34
N VAL A 54 -18.00 -27.43 18.02
CA VAL A 54 -19.42 -27.77 17.88
C VAL A 54 -20.02 -27.98 19.27
N SER A 55 -21.20 -27.40 19.52
CA SER A 55 -21.89 -27.61 20.79
C SER A 55 -22.24 -29.09 21.00
N PRO A 56 -22.07 -29.63 22.22
CA PRO A 56 -22.36 -31.03 22.51
C PRO A 56 -23.76 -31.45 22.06
N GLY A 57 -23.85 -32.52 21.27
CA GLY A 57 -25.13 -33.04 20.76
C GLY A 57 -25.52 -32.53 19.37
N ALA A 58 -24.82 -31.56 18.81
CA ALA A 58 -24.97 -31.13 17.41
C ALA A 58 -23.98 -31.81 16.45
N ASP A 59 -23.12 -32.70 16.93
CA ASP A 59 -22.04 -33.35 16.16
C ASP A 59 -22.52 -34.19 14.97
N HIS A 60 -23.78 -34.63 15.02
CA HIS A 60 -24.44 -35.38 13.94
C HIS A 60 -25.06 -34.48 12.86
N LEU A 61 -25.15 -33.17 13.11
CA LEU A 61 -25.77 -32.18 12.21
C LEU A 61 -24.72 -31.38 11.46
N VAL A 62 -23.62 -31.03 12.13
CA VAL A 62 -22.58 -30.15 11.57
C VAL A 62 -21.21 -30.69 11.96
N ARG A 63 -20.29 -30.66 11.01
CA ARG A 63 -18.87 -30.95 11.22
C ARG A 63 -18.06 -29.74 10.80
N ILE A 64 -17.09 -29.35 11.62
CA ILE A 64 -16.10 -28.34 11.25
C ILE A 64 -15.13 -29.00 10.26
N GLU A 65 -15.18 -28.56 9.00
CA GLU A 65 -14.21 -29.00 7.99
C GLU A 65 -12.89 -28.23 8.09
N SER A 66 -12.97 -26.94 8.44
CA SER A 66 -11.83 -26.05 8.61
C SER A 66 -12.22 -24.89 9.53
N ALA A 67 -11.29 -24.46 10.37
CA ALA A 67 -11.36 -23.21 11.10
C ALA A 67 -10.04 -22.46 10.87
N SER A 68 -10.13 -21.15 10.64
CA SER A 68 -8.97 -20.26 10.58
C SER A 68 -9.24 -19.04 11.44
N THR A 69 -8.21 -18.63 12.16
CA THR A 69 -8.24 -17.43 13.00
C THR A 69 -7.09 -16.54 12.56
N ALA A 70 -7.39 -15.28 12.33
CA ALA A 70 -6.43 -14.31 11.83
C ALA A 70 -6.69 -12.96 12.50
N VAL A 71 -5.63 -12.25 12.87
CA VAL A 71 -5.72 -10.86 13.29
C VAL A 71 -5.89 -10.00 12.03
N VAL A 72 -7.04 -9.31 11.94
CA VAL A 72 -7.34 -8.37 10.84
C VAL A 72 -6.93 -6.96 11.24
N ASP A 73 -7.17 -6.58 12.49
CA ASP A 73 -6.73 -5.33 13.11
C ASP A 73 -6.44 -5.57 14.60
N SER A 74 -5.50 -4.84 15.18
CA SER A 74 -5.15 -4.96 16.61
C SER A 74 -5.07 -3.60 17.30
N GLU A 75 -6.05 -3.33 18.15
CA GLU A 75 -6.06 -2.23 19.11
C GLU A 75 -5.87 -2.78 20.54
N TRP A 76 -4.92 -2.20 21.28
CA TRP A 76 -4.59 -2.61 22.64
C TRP A 76 -4.97 -1.49 23.61
N GLU A 77 -5.69 -1.83 24.69
CA GLU A 77 -6.17 -0.84 25.65
C GLU A 77 -5.01 -0.28 26.49
N GLY A 78 -4.97 1.03 26.70
CA GLY A 78 -3.95 1.68 27.51
C GLY A 78 -2.62 1.98 26.80
N THR A 79 -2.41 1.48 25.57
CA THR A 79 -1.42 2.07 24.67
C THR A 79 -2.12 3.18 23.89
N SER A 80 -1.64 4.42 24.02
CA SER A 80 -2.15 5.54 23.23
C SER A 80 -1.81 5.31 21.75
N GLY A 81 -2.62 4.52 21.05
CA GLY A 81 -2.52 4.22 19.61
C GLY A 81 -1.29 3.40 19.17
N GLY A 82 -0.44 2.97 20.10
CA GLY A 82 0.81 2.27 19.80
C GLY A 82 0.62 0.77 19.66
N VAL A 83 1.28 0.16 18.68
CA VAL A 83 1.43 -1.30 18.63
C VAL A 83 2.42 -1.73 19.71
N PRO A 84 2.09 -2.68 20.60
CA PRO A 84 2.98 -3.12 21.67
C PRO A 84 4.39 -3.51 21.21
N ALA A 85 5.33 -3.46 22.15
CA ALA A 85 6.63 -4.09 21.95
C ALA A 85 6.41 -5.60 21.80
N GLY A 86 6.97 -6.21 20.74
CA GLY A 86 6.84 -7.64 20.48
C GLY A 86 5.80 -8.06 19.44
N SER A 87 4.83 -7.23 19.04
CA SER A 87 3.91 -7.56 17.94
C SER A 87 4.63 -7.83 16.61
N SER A 88 4.08 -8.75 15.81
CA SER A 88 4.56 -9.04 14.46
C SER A 88 4.65 -7.78 13.59
N ASP A 89 5.63 -7.76 12.69
CA ASP A 89 5.74 -6.70 11.67
C ASP A 89 4.47 -6.66 10.80
N THR A 90 3.82 -7.80 10.60
CA THR A 90 2.59 -7.91 9.81
C THR A 90 1.42 -7.16 10.47
N ALA A 91 1.25 -7.25 11.79
CA ALA A 91 0.19 -6.52 12.47
C ALA A 91 0.46 -5.01 12.58
N ARG A 92 1.73 -4.62 12.73
CA ARG A 92 2.12 -3.20 12.66
C ARG A 92 1.73 -2.60 11.31
N VAL A 93 2.03 -3.33 10.23
CA VAL A 93 1.65 -2.97 8.86
C VAL A 93 0.13 -2.93 8.74
N ALA A 94 -0.57 -4.01 9.10
CA ALA A 94 -2.02 -4.10 9.00
C ALA A 94 -2.74 -2.92 9.69
N ARG A 95 -2.35 -2.57 10.92
CA ARG A 95 -2.93 -1.43 11.64
C ARG A 95 -2.78 -0.11 10.89
N ALA A 96 -1.65 0.09 10.20
CA ALA A 96 -1.43 1.28 9.41
C ALA A 96 -2.42 1.37 8.23
N GLY A 97 -2.85 0.22 7.72
CA GLY A 97 -3.79 0.08 6.61
C GLY A 97 -5.20 0.61 6.90
N ALA A 98 -5.62 0.72 8.17
CA ALA A 98 -6.91 1.33 8.52
C ALA A 98 -7.07 2.78 8.01
N ARG A 99 -5.94 3.46 7.71
CA ARG A 99 -5.91 4.85 7.23
C ARG A 99 -6.07 4.99 5.70
N LEU A 100 -6.12 3.88 4.96
CA LEU A 100 -6.00 3.88 3.50
C LEU A 100 -7.32 3.53 2.79
N ALA A 101 -8.36 4.34 2.92
CA ALA A 101 -9.67 4.01 2.33
C ALA A 101 -9.75 4.20 0.80
N GLY A 102 -8.84 4.98 0.20
CA GLY A 102 -8.91 5.38 -1.22
C GLY A 102 -8.73 4.24 -2.23
N ILE A 103 -8.22 3.08 -1.80
CA ILE A 103 -8.03 1.89 -2.65
C ILE A 103 -8.95 0.73 -2.28
N ASP A 104 -9.92 0.91 -1.38
CA ASP A 104 -10.81 -0.17 -0.96
C ASP A 104 -11.58 -0.79 -2.14
N TRP A 105 -11.95 0.03 -3.13
CA TRP A 105 -12.61 -0.44 -4.35
C TRP A 105 -11.71 -1.35 -5.20
N ALA A 106 -10.43 -0.99 -5.34
CA ALA A 106 -9.44 -1.76 -6.10
C ALA A 106 -9.17 -3.11 -5.43
N LEU A 107 -9.06 -3.10 -4.10
CA LEU A 107 -8.92 -4.33 -3.32
C LEU A 107 -10.21 -5.17 -3.36
N ASN A 108 -11.39 -4.55 -3.33
CA ASN A 108 -12.63 -5.31 -3.51
C ASN A 108 -12.62 -6.06 -4.85
N GLU A 109 -12.15 -5.44 -5.93
CA GLU A 109 -12.03 -6.09 -7.25
C GLU A 109 -11.02 -7.25 -7.24
N LEU A 110 -9.83 -7.04 -6.67
CA LEU A 110 -8.78 -8.07 -6.55
C LEU A 110 -9.29 -9.36 -5.90
N PHE A 111 -10.15 -9.20 -4.89
CA PHE A 111 -10.68 -10.29 -4.08
C PHE A 111 -12.10 -10.72 -4.51
N GLY A 112 -12.51 -10.45 -5.75
CA GLY A 112 -13.76 -10.99 -6.31
C GLY A 112 -15.06 -10.28 -5.89
N GLY A 113 -14.97 -9.08 -5.32
CA GLY A 113 -16.10 -8.18 -5.05
C GLY A 113 -16.53 -8.09 -3.57
N ALA A 114 -17.53 -7.24 -3.32
CA ALA A 114 -18.17 -7.05 -2.01
C ALA A 114 -19.31 -8.06 -1.82
N THR A 115 -18.98 -9.33 -1.69
CA THR A 115 -19.93 -10.33 -1.18
C THR A 115 -19.63 -10.57 0.29
N GLY A 116 -20.65 -10.81 1.12
CA GLY A 116 -20.50 -11.12 2.54
C GLY A 116 -19.74 -12.42 2.85
N ASP A 117 -19.06 -13.01 1.86
CA ASP A 117 -18.34 -14.28 1.90
C ASP A 117 -16.81 -14.11 1.97
N ALA A 118 -16.28 -12.88 2.08
CA ALA A 118 -14.84 -12.67 2.21
C ALA A 118 -14.27 -13.44 3.41
N THR A 119 -13.27 -14.29 3.15
CA THR A 119 -12.61 -15.10 4.17
C THR A 119 -11.77 -14.23 5.10
N ALA A 120 -11.51 -14.71 6.32
CA ALA A 120 -10.61 -14.01 7.26
C ALA A 120 -9.20 -13.78 6.67
N SER A 121 -8.73 -14.69 5.81
CA SER A 121 -7.45 -14.56 5.11
C SER A 121 -7.45 -13.38 4.14
N GLU A 122 -8.52 -13.21 3.35
CA GLU A 122 -8.64 -12.12 2.38
C GLU A 122 -8.72 -10.76 3.07
N LEU A 123 -9.48 -10.66 4.17
CA LEU A 123 -9.53 -9.42 4.98
C LEU A 123 -8.17 -9.05 5.55
N ARG A 124 -7.42 -10.04 6.04
CA ARG A 124 -6.05 -9.83 6.52
C ARG A 124 -5.14 -9.36 5.38
N GLN A 125 -5.15 -10.03 4.24
CA GLN A 125 -4.33 -9.66 3.07
C GLN A 125 -4.65 -8.25 2.58
N ARG A 126 -5.94 -7.88 2.49
CA ARG A 126 -6.37 -6.49 2.17
C ARG A 126 -5.75 -5.50 3.14
N THR A 127 -5.84 -5.77 4.43
CA THR A 127 -5.37 -4.85 5.48
C THR A 127 -3.84 -4.73 5.46
N ILE A 128 -3.12 -5.82 5.18
CA ILE A 128 -1.66 -5.81 4.99
C ILE A 128 -1.28 -4.98 3.75
N ILE A 129 -1.93 -5.17 2.60
CA ILE A 129 -1.65 -4.38 1.39
C ILE A 129 -1.86 -2.89 1.66
N LYS A 130 -2.98 -2.53 2.30
CA LYS A 130 -3.25 -1.14 2.72
C LYS A 130 -2.14 -0.60 3.64
N GLY A 131 -1.69 -1.42 4.57
CA GLY A 131 -0.61 -1.09 5.48
C GLY A 131 0.72 -0.82 4.78
N LEU A 132 1.07 -1.68 3.83
CA LEU A 132 2.29 -1.57 3.03
C LEU A 132 2.29 -0.25 2.24
N VAL A 133 1.19 0.03 1.54
CA VAL A 133 1.05 1.26 0.74
C VAL A 133 1.06 2.51 1.63
N TRP A 134 0.42 2.48 2.80
CA TRP A 134 0.47 3.60 3.74
C TRP A 134 1.89 3.85 4.26
N ASN A 135 2.59 2.80 4.72
CA ASN A 135 3.94 2.94 5.25
C ASN A 135 4.92 3.41 4.17
N ALA A 136 4.81 2.86 2.96
CA ALA A 136 5.57 3.32 1.81
C ALA A 136 5.31 4.80 1.49
N SER A 137 4.04 5.23 1.54
CA SER A 137 3.67 6.64 1.32
C SER A 137 4.36 7.58 2.31
N VAL A 138 4.29 7.26 3.60
CA VAL A 138 4.93 8.06 4.67
C VAL A 138 6.45 8.10 4.47
N MET A 139 7.06 6.94 4.23
CA MET A 139 8.50 6.83 4.04
C MET A 139 8.99 7.61 2.81
N VAL A 140 8.30 7.52 1.68
CA VAL A 140 8.65 8.25 0.45
C VAL A 140 8.53 9.76 0.68
N VAL A 141 7.50 10.23 1.40
CA VAL A 141 7.36 11.66 1.76
C VAL A 141 8.51 12.12 2.65
N ASP A 142 8.86 11.36 3.69
CA ASP A 142 9.97 11.69 4.59
C ASP A 142 11.30 11.76 3.82
N CYS A 143 11.59 10.76 2.99
CA CYS A 143 12.79 10.77 2.16
C CYS A 143 12.82 11.93 1.14
N LEU A 144 11.66 12.36 0.62
CA LEU A 144 11.60 13.53 -0.27
C LEU A 144 11.88 14.85 0.46
N PHE A 145 11.57 14.98 1.75
CA PHE A 145 12.03 16.12 2.54
C PHE A 145 13.56 16.15 2.62
N ASP A 146 14.19 15.01 2.88
CA ASP A 146 15.65 14.88 2.92
C ASP A 146 16.28 15.18 1.54
N ASP A 147 15.68 14.68 0.46
CA ASP A 147 16.12 14.96 -0.91
C ASP A 147 16.08 16.46 -1.24
N VAL A 148 15.01 17.15 -0.83
CA VAL A 148 14.88 18.60 -1.02
C VAL A 148 15.96 19.37 -0.26
N LEU A 149 16.29 18.95 0.96
CA LEU A 149 17.36 19.56 1.75
C LEU A 149 18.74 19.30 1.13
N HIS A 150 19.01 18.06 0.74
CA HIS A 150 20.25 17.67 0.07
C HIS A 150 20.48 18.47 -1.21
N LEU A 151 19.46 18.58 -2.07
CA LEU A 151 19.53 19.36 -3.30
C LEU A 151 19.63 20.88 -3.07
N ALA A 152 19.15 21.37 -1.92
CA ALA A 152 19.33 22.77 -1.53
C ALA A 152 20.77 23.07 -1.11
N ASP A 153 21.42 22.15 -0.39
CA ASP A 153 22.79 22.30 0.10
C ASP A 153 23.83 22.07 -1.01
N ALA A 154 23.53 21.19 -1.97
CA ALA A 154 24.38 20.91 -3.13
C ALA A 154 24.17 21.87 -4.31
N SER A 155 23.77 23.12 -4.05
CA SER A 155 23.47 24.12 -5.08
C SER A 155 24.63 24.30 -6.08
N GLY A 156 24.38 24.00 -7.36
CA GLY A 156 25.36 24.12 -8.44
C GLY A 156 26.03 22.79 -8.83
N ASP A 157 25.80 21.71 -8.08
CA ASP A 157 26.20 20.36 -8.46
C ASP A 157 25.05 19.66 -9.23
N HIS A 158 25.18 19.59 -10.56
CA HIS A 158 24.20 18.92 -11.42
C HIS A 158 24.16 17.39 -11.28
N SER A 159 25.05 16.80 -10.47
CA SER A 159 25.08 15.37 -10.19
C SER A 159 24.50 14.98 -8.84
N ALA A 160 24.20 15.96 -7.97
CA ALA A 160 23.73 15.75 -6.60
C ALA A 160 22.44 14.92 -6.48
N TRP A 161 21.60 14.92 -7.52
CA TRP A 161 20.40 14.07 -7.59
C TRP A 161 20.71 12.57 -7.43
N ARG A 162 21.92 12.10 -7.77
CA ARG A 162 22.28 10.68 -7.65
C ARG A 162 22.36 10.20 -6.21
N ASP A 163 22.67 11.10 -5.29
CA ASP A 163 22.84 10.78 -3.87
C ASP A 163 21.53 10.95 -3.07
N THR A 164 20.44 11.29 -3.76
CA THR A 164 19.09 11.37 -3.17
C THR A 164 18.47 9.97 -3.01
N HIS A 165 17.47 9.86 -2.15
CA HIS A 165 16.76 8.62 -1.88
C HIS A 165 15.66 8.34 -2.91
N VAL A 166 14.80 9.31 -3.18
CA VAL A 166 13.61 9.14 -4.03
C VAL A 166 13.85 9.71 -5.42
N ILE A 167 14.47 10.90 -5.53
CA ILE A 167 14.72 11.54 -6.83
C ILE A 167 15.66 10.70 -7.70
N SER A 168 16.58 9.94 -7.11
CA SER A 168 17.49 9.03 -7.82
C SER A 168 16.79 7.82 -8.45
N GLN A 169 15.57 7.51 -8.02
CA GLN A 169 14.75 6.43 -8.55
C GLN A 169 13.89 6.88 -9.74
N LEU A 170 13.83 8.17 -10.04
CA LEU A 170 13.09 8.69 -11.19
C LEU A 170 13.81 8.39 -12.52
N PRO A 171 13.11 8.49 -13.67
CA PRO A 171 13.72 8.10 -14.94
C PRO A 171 15.00 8.90 -15.26
N PRO A 172 16.15 8.23 -15.42
CA PRO A 172 17.46 8.89 -15.41
C PRO A 172 17.72 9.80 -16.62
N GLN A 173 16.99 9.63 -17.73
CA GLN A 173 17.12 10.44 -18.93
C GLN A 173 16.64 11.90 -18.75
N TYR A 174 15.84 12.17 -17.71
CA TYR A 174 15.39 13.53 -17.36
C TYR A 174 16.18 14.13 -16.20
N ALA A 175 17.27 13.48 -15.77
CA ALA A 175 18.10 13.90 -14.63
C ALA A 175 18.59 15.35 -14.69
N THR A 176 18.73 15.93 -15.89
CA THR A 176 19.08 17.34 -16.06
C THR A 176 18.06 18.31 -15.47
N HIS A 177 16.84 17.85 -15.19
CA HIS A 177 15.76 18.63 -14.60
C HIS A 177 15.56 18.38 -13.11
N TYR A 178 16.30 17.45 -12.50
CA TYR A 178 16.14 17.08 -11.10
C TYR A 178 16.90 18.03 -10.18
N ASP A 179 16.40 19.26 -10.11
CA ASP A 179 16.87 20.28 -9.19
C ASP A 179 16.00 20.38 -7.93
N ARG A 180 16.38 21.27 -7.02
CA ARG A 180 15.60 21.57 -5.81
C ARG A 180 14.15 21.95 -6.12
N GLY A 181 13.92 22.76 -7.15
CA GLY A 181 12.58 23.24 -7.49
C GLY A 181 11.68 22.11 -7.98
N PHE A 182 12.23 21.23 -8.81
CA PHE A 182 11.59 19.98 -9.21
C PHE A 182 11.27 19.11 -7.98
N ALA A 183 12.23 18.85 -7.10
CA ALA A 183 12.02 18.01 -5.92
C ALA A 183 10.94 18.58 -4.99
N GLN A 184 10.87 19.91 -4.82
CA GLN A 184 9.82 20.56 -4.03
C GLN A 184 8.43 20.39 -4.65
N LYS A 185 8.30 20.52 -5.97
CA LYS A 185 7.03 20.28 -6.68
C LYS A 185 6.63 18.80 -6.61
N PHE A 186 7.60 17.91 -6.81
CA PHE A 186 7.39 16.46 -6.74
C PHE A 186 6.97 16.01 -5.34
N LEU A 187 7.58 16.55 -4.28
CA LEU A 187 7.13 16.36 -2.90
C LEU A 187 5.67 16.79 -2.70
N ALA A 188 5.25 17.92 -3.25
CA ALA A 188 3.85 18.36 -3.17
C ALA A 188 2.90 17.38 -3.89
N ALA A 189 3.28 16.88 -5.07
CA ALA A 189 2.52 15.86 -5.78
C ALA A 189 2.43 14.54 -4.98
N THR A 190 3.54 14.10 -4.36
CA THR A 190 3.57 12.89 -3.52
C THR A 190 2.68 13.03 -2.30
N ILE A 191 2.73 14.17 -1.59
CA ILE A 191 1.84 14.44 -0.44
C ILE A 191 0.38 14.36 -0.87
N GLU A 192 0.05 14.89 -2.04
CA GLU A 192 -1.31 14.81 -2.58
C GLU A 192 -1.73 13.37 -2.92
N VAL A 193 -0.84 12.57 -3.54
CA VAL A 193 -1.06 11.13 -3.76
C VAL A 193 -1.36 10.43 -2.44
N THR A 194 -0.54 10.64 -1.41
CA THR A 194 -0.75 10.07 -0.08
C THR A 194 -2.09 10.50 0.52
N SER A 195 -2.45 11.78 0.40
CA SER A 195 -3.73 12.29 0.90
C SER A 195 -4.93 11.67 0.19
N ARG A 196 -4.84 11.48 -1.14
CA ARG A 196 -5.90 10.83 -1.92
C ARG A 196 -6.03 9.34 -1.56
N LEU A 197 -4.91 8.62 -1.44
CA LEU A 197 -4.90 7.22 -1.01
C LEU A 197 -5.61 7.00 0.33
N SER A 198 -5.64 8.00 1.21
CA SER A 198 -6.37 7.92 2.48
C SER A 198 -7.89 8.12 2.38
N ALA A 199 -8.40 8.86 1.39
CA ALA A 199 -9.73 9.44 1.49
C ALA A 199 -10.62 9.31 0.24
N SER A 200 -10.06 9.11 -0.95
CA SER A 200 -10.79 9.16 -2.21
C SER A 200 -10.19 8.19 -3.22
N PRO A 201 -10.96 7.68 -4.21
CA PRO A 201 -10.39 6.99 -5.35
C PRO A 201 -9.20 7.77 -5.92
N VAL A 202 -8.10 7.06 -6.13
CA VAL A 202 -6.84 7.65 -6.58
C VAL A 202 -6.76 7.51 -8.08
N TYR A 203 -6.90 8.65 -8.76
CA TYR A 203 -6.48 8.79 -10.14
C TYR A 203 -5.46 9.93 -10.19
N PRO A 204 -4.20 9.65 -10.56
CA PRO A 204 -3.16 10.66 -10.67
C PRO A 204 -3.58 11.79 -11.63
N PRO A 205 -3.57 13.06 -11.18
CA PRO A 205 -3.97 14.18 -12.05
C PRO A 205 -2.89 14.64 -13.03
N THR A 206 -1.64 14.22 -12.85
CA THR A 206 -0.49 14.57 -13.71
C THR A 206 0.50 13.40 -13.76
N VAL A 207 1.44 13.40 -14.71
CA VAL A 207 2.52 12.40 -14.78
C VAL A 207 3.37 12.38 -13.50
N ALA A 208 3.62 13.54 -12.89
CA ALA A 208 4.34 13.60 -11.61
C ALA A 208 3.61 12.85 -10.49
N HIS A 209 2.26 12.88 -10.48
CA HIS A 209 1.48 12.09 -9.52
C HIS A 209 1.51 10.60 -9.85
N GLU A 210 1.60 10.23 -11.13
CA GLU A 210 1.77 8.83 -11.53
C GLU A 210 3.13 8.31 -11.07
N LEU A 211 4.21 9.04 -11.35
CA LEU A 211 5.55 8.69 -10.89
C LEU A 211 5.62 8.59 -9.37
N ALA A 212 4.98 9.51 -8.64
CA ALA A 212 4.89 9.44 -7.19
C ALA A 212 4.13 8.19 -6.71
N LEU A 213 2.99 7.87 -7.32
CA LEU A 213 2.24 6.64 -7.01
C LEU A 213 3.05 5.39 -7.31
N LYS A 214 3.75 5.35 -8.45
CA LYS A 214 4.61 4.23 -8.84
C LYS A 214 5.70 4.00 -7.79
N LEU A 215 6.42 5.05 -7.38
CA LEU A 215 7.47 4.94 -6.37
C LEU A 215 6.93 4.46 -5.02
N VAL A 216 5.71 4.87 -4.64
CA VAL A 216 5.03 4.35 -3.45
C VAL A 216 4.70 2.87 -3.58
N LEU A 217 4.18 2.43 -4.72
CA LEU A 217 3.83 1.02 -4.93
C LEU A 217 5.09 0.12 -5.04
N ASP A 218 6.14 0.59 -5.70
CA ASP A 218 7.42 -0.12 -5.81
C ASP A 218 8.09 -0.23 -4.41
N GLU A 219 7.97 0.78 -3.55
CA GLU A 219 8.39 0.68 -2.15
C GLU A 219 7.50 -0.26 -1.32
N ALA A 220 6.18 -0.24 -1.54
CA ALA A 220 5.26 -1.14 -0.86
C ALA A 220 5.56 -2.61 -1.20
N GLU A 221 5.87 -2.89 -2.47
CA GLU A 221 6.28 -4.22 -2.94
C GLU A 221 7.60 -4.67 -2.33
N ARG A 222 8.63 -3.81 -2.34
CA ARG A 222 9.92 -4.11 -1.69
C ARG A 222 9.77 -4.39 -0.19
N ASN A 223 8.77 -3.79 0.47
CA ASN A 223 8.47 -4.08 1.88
C ASN A 223 7.59 -5.34 2.04
N ALA A 224 6.78 -5.69 1.06
CA ALA A 224 5.99 -6.92 1.04
C ALA A 224 6.90 -8.15 1.08
N ASP A 225 8.00 -8.14 0.31
CA ASP A 225 9.01 -9.22 0.28
C ASP A 225 9.63 -9.54 1.65
N ARG A 226 9.56 -8.58 2.59
CA ARG A 226 10.10 -8.73 3.95
C ARG A 226 9.08 -9.36 4.91
N LEU A 227 7.81 -9.42 4.55
CA LEU A 227 6.76 -10.02 5.36
C LEU A 227 6.68 -11.53 5.09
N SER A 228 6.51 -12.34 6.14
CA SER A 228 6.40 -13.81 6.02
C SER A 228 4.99 -14.30 5.64
N GLY A 229 4.13 -13.43 5.12
CA GLY A 229 2.73 -13.73 4.81
C GLY A 229 2.48 -13.84 3.31
N ASP A 230 1.77 -14.89 2.89
CA ASP A 230 1.34 -15.05 1.50
C ASP A 230 0.32 -13.96 1.15
N LEU A 231 0.76 -12.93 0.41
CA LEU A 231 -0.13 -12.01 -0.29
C LEU A 231 -0.65 -12.67 -1.58
N PRO A 232 -1.81 -12.26 -2.10
CA PRO A 232 -2.29 -12.76 -3.38
C PRO A 232 -1.25 -12.51 -4.47
N GLU A 233 -0.92 -13.53 -5.25
CA GLU A 233 -0.12 -13.35 -6.47
C GLU A 233 -0.82 -12.33 -7.38
N GLY A 234 -0.05 -11.43 -7.99
CA GLY A 234 -0.62 -10.42 -8.88
C GLY A 234 -1.19 -9.17 -8.19
N TRP A 235 -1.10 -9.03 -6.85
CA TRP A 235 -1.69 -7.88 -6.15
C TRP A 235 -1.11 -6.54 -6.63
N ARG A 236 0.19 -6.51 -6.93
CA ARG A 236 0.92 -5.33 -7.38
C ARG A 236 0.48 -4.95 -8.80
N GLU A 237 0.43 -5.92 -9.70
CA GLU A 237 0.04 -5.77 -11.09
C GLU A 237 -1.45 -5.39 -11.22
N HIS A 238 -2.28 -5.91 -10.31
CA HIS A 238 -3.68 -5.50 -10.20
C HIS A 238 -3.80 -4.03 -9.82
N LEU A 239 -3.06 -3.58 -8.79
CA LEU A 239 -3.02 -2.17 -8.41
C LEU A 239 -2.49 -1.30 -9.56
N ASP A 240 -1.49 -1.76 -10.31
CA ASP A 240 -1.03 -1.02 -11.51
C ASP A 240 -2.19 -0.81 -12.49
N THR A 241 -2.84 -1.92 -12.86
CA THR A 241 -3.90 -1.93 -13.87
C THR A 241 -5.03 -0.96 -13.50
N VAL A 242 -5.48 -0.98 -12.25
CA VAL A 242 -6.66 -0.21 -11.82
C VAL A 242 -6.35 1.23 -11.45
N LEU A 243 -5.14 1.53 -10.94
CA LEU A 243 -4.79 2.88 -10.48
C LEU A 243 -4.16 3.74 -11.59
N PHE A 244 -3.42 3.15 -12.53
CA PHE A 244 -2.84 3.87 -13.67
C PHE A 244 -3.73 3.81 -14.91
N GLN A 245 -4.71 2.90 -15.00
CA GLN A 245 -5.58 2.77 -16.17
C GLN A 245 -4.75 2.60 -17.47
N ASP A 246 -4.99 3.44 -18.48
CA ASP A 246 -4.28 3.45 -19.77
C ASP A 246 -2.96 4.26 -19.75
N LEU A 247 -2.48 4.66 -18.57
CA LEU A 247 -1.29 5.50 -18.42
C LEU A 247 -0.02 4.63 -18.42
N ASP A 248 0.85 4.84 -19.40
CA ASP A 248 2.12 4.10 -19.55
C ASP A 248 3.29 4.84 -18.88
N VAL A 249 3.25 4.92 -17.56
CA VAL A 249 4.33 5.54 -16.75
C VAL A 249 5.66 4.78 -16.89
N ASP A 250 5.61 3.46 -17.14
CA ASP A 250 6.80 2.63 -17.29
C ASP A 250 7.58 2.95 -18.57
N SER A 251 6.91 3.40 -19.64
CA SER A 251 7.58 3.89 -20.85
C SER A 251 8.57 5.04 -20.58
N LEU A 252 8.37 5.80 -19.49
CA LEU A 252 9.28 6.87 -19.10
C LEU A 252 10.63 6.35 -18.65
N PHE A 253 10.76 5.09 -18.23
CA PHE A 253 12.02 4.50 -17.78
C PHE A 253 12.83 3.86 -18.91
N ALA A 254 12.20 3.62 -20.07
CA ALA A 254 12.86 3.06 -21.24
C ALA A 254 13.82 4.07 -21.90
N GLU A 255 14.90 3.59 -22.52
CA GLU A 255 15.76 4.45 -23.33
C GLU A 255 14.96 5.07 -24.49
N GLN A 256 14.91 6.40 -24.52
CA GLN A 256 14.17 7.14 -25.56
C GLN A 256 15.13 7.74 -26.59
N ASP A 257 14.93 7.37 -27.86
CA ASP A 257 15.54 8.06 -28.98
C ASP A 257 14.78 9.34 -29.35
N ALA A 258 15.26 10.06 -30.37
CA ALA A 258 14.64 11.31 -30.80
C ALA A 258 13.22 11.12 -31.38
N ALA A 259 12.90 9.93 -31.90
CA ALA A 259 11.56 9.61 -32.39
C ALA A 259 10.62 9.36 -31.19
N SER A 260 11.04 8.51 -30.25
CA SER A 260 10.32 8.18 -29.03
C SER A 260 10.00 9.42 -28.19
N LYS A 261 10.92 10.40 -28.11
CA LYS A 261 10.65 11.68 -27.44
C LYS A 261 9.56 12.53 -28.13
N ARG A 262 9.49 12.48 -29.46
CA ARG A 262 8.41 13.17 -30.20
C ARG A 262 7.09 12.45 -30.01
N ASP A 263 7.11 11.13 -30.00
CA ASP A 263 5.93 10.31 -29.78
C ASP A 263 5.38 10.52 -28.36
N ALA A 264 6.25 10.58 -27.34
CA ALA A 264 5.88 10.91 -25.96
C ALA A 264 5.24 12.31 -25.85
N ALA A 265 5.77 13.31 -26.54
CA ALA A 265 5.18 14.66 -26.59
C ALA A 265 3.84 14.70 -27.34
N ALA A 266 3.60 13.76 -28.26
CA ALA A 266 2.37 13.65 -29.03
C ALA A 266 1.35 12.66 -28.41
N ALA A 267 1.73 11.97 -27.32
CA ALA A 267 0.87 11.04 -26.61
C ALA A 267 -0.35 11.75 -26.02
N THR A 268 -1.38 10.96 -25.68
CA THR A 268 -2.59 11.47 -25.03
C THR A 268 -2.84 10.63 -23.77
N PRO A 269 -2.49 11.15 -22.57
CA PRO A 269 -1.89 12.47 -22.31
C PRO A 269 -0.41 12.58 -22.73
N PRO A 270 0.14 13.81 -22.92
CA PRO A 270 1.56 13.99 -23.22
C PRO A 270 2.47 13.55 -22.07
N LEU A 271 3.54 12.83 -22.40
CA LEU A 271 4.47 12.23 -21.44
C LEU A 271 5.84 12.93 -21.39
N ASP A 272 6.03 13.99 -22.18
CA ASP A 272 7.27 14.77 -22.16
C ASP A 272 7.42 15.54 -20.83
N PHE A 273 8.67 15.83 -20.45
CA PHE A 273 8.98 16.43 -19.15
C PHE A 273 8.23 17.75 -18.89
N ALA A 274 7.99 18.58 -19.92
CA ALA A 274 7.28 19.85 -19.73
C ALA A 274 5.81 19.67 -19.33
N SER A 275 5.26 18.47 -19.52
CA SER A 275 3.89 18.11 -19.22
C SER A 275 3.73 17.47 -17.84
N TRP A 276 4.82 17.17 -17.11
CA TRP A 276 4.75 16.35 -15.90
C TRP A 276 3.91 16.91 -14.75
N PHE A 277 3.83 18.24 -14.65
CA PHE A 277 3.02 18.93 -13.64
C PHE A 277 1.77 19.59 -14.25
N ILE A 278 1.45 19.31 -15.52
CA ILE A 278 0.24 19.83 -16.17
C ILE A 278 -0.93 18.87 -15.88
N PRO A 279 -2.06 19.37 -15.35
CA PRO A 279 -3.24 18.54 -15.11
C PRO A 279 -3.83 17.93 -16.39
N TYR A 280 -4.26 16.68 -16.32
CA TYR A 280 -5.06 16.07 -17.37
C TYR A 280 -6.44 16.73 -17.49
N ALA A 281 -6.97 16.77 -18.71
CA ALA A 281 -8.18 17.53 -19.04
C ALA A 281 -9.43 17.16 -18.21
N HIS A 282 -9.49 15.95 -17.66
CA HIS A 282 -10.61 15.45 -16.86
C HIS A 282 -10.22 15.10 -15.42
N ALA A 283 -8.98 15.41 -15.02
CA ALA A 283 -8.53 15.15 -13.67
C ALA A 283 -9.02 16.23 -12.68
N PRO A 284 -9.24 15.88 -11.40
CA PRO A 284 -9.43 16.87 -10.35
C PRO A 284 -8.20 17.78 -10.26
N ALA A 285 -8.43 19.08 -10.05
CA ALA A 285 -7.34 20.05 -9.93
C ALA A 285 -6.35 19.63 -8.83
N PRO A 286 -5.04 19.52 -9.14
CA PRO A 286 -4.02 19.23 -8.14
C PRO A 286 -3.77 20.43 -7.22
N ALA A 287 -3.02 20.20 -6.16
CA ALA A 287 -2.53 21.21 -5.26
C ALA A 287 -1.77 22.29 -6.05
N PRO A 288 -1.96 23.59 -5.75
CA PRO A 288 -1.37 24.67 -6.56
C PRO A 288 0.15 24.58 -6.71
N TYR A 289 0.86 24.04 -5.72
CA TYR A 289 2.31 23.90 -5.74
C TYR A 289 2.79 22.64 -6.52
N ALA A 290 1.89 21.71 -6.81
CA ALA A 290 2.11 20.50 -7.60
C ALA A 290 1.57 20.65 -9.05
N SER A 291 1.16 21.85 -9.44
CA SER A 291 0.59 22.16 -10.76
C SER A 291 1.41 23.23 -11.46
N ASP A 292 1.67 23.01 -12.74
CA ASP A 292 1.96 24.10 -13.67
C ASP A 292 0.67 24.45 -14.40
N ASP A 293 0.39 25.76 -14.57
CA ASP A 293 -0.71 26.20 -15.42
C ASP A 293 -0.46 25.72 -16.85
N LEU A 294 -1.54 25.43 -17.60
CA LEU A 294 -1.45 25.23 -19.05
C LEU A 294 -0.67 26.42 -19.62
N LYS A 295 0.51 26.17 -20.21
CA LYS A 295 1.17 27.16 -21.03
C LYS A 295 0.14 27.60 -22.07
N GLU A 296 -0.40 28.82 -21.94
CA GLU A 296 -1.09 29.43 -23.07
C GLU A 296 -0.13 29.31 -24.26
N PRO A 297 -0.59 28.83 -25.43
CA PRO A 297 0.25 28.84 -26.61
C PRO A 297 0.71 30.28 -26.78
N ALA A 298 2.02 30.51 -26.67
CA ALA A 298 2.61 31.83 -26.78
C ALA A 298 1.97 32.52 -27.99
N GLY A 299 1.19 33.56 -27.71
CA GLY A 299 0.31 34.19 -28.70
C GLY A 299 1.08 34.51 -29.96
N ARG A 300 0.43 34.23 -31.10
CA ARG A 300 0.87 34.56 -32.46
C ARG A 300 1.32 36.01 -32.61
#